data_AF-A0A5Y2EIB5-F1
#
_entry.id   AF-A0A5Y2EIB5-F1
#
_cell.length_a   1.000
_cell.length_b   1.000
_cell.length_c   1.000
_cell.angle_alpha   90.00
_cell.angle_beta   90.00
_cell.angle_gamma   90.00
#
_symmetry.space_group_name_H-M   'P 1'
#
loop_
_entity.id
_entity.type
_entity.pdbx_description
1 polymer ?
#
loop_
_entity_poly.entity_id
_entity_poly.type
_entity_poly.pdbx_seq_one_letter_code
_entity_poly.pdbx_strand_id
1 'polypeptide(L)'
;DNAISGSGQVEKSGDGALTLSGANSYSGGTLISDGTLIAGRVDVLGSGDVTDNATLELNTGGTFDNAISGSGQVVKSGDETLTLSGANSYTGGTLISSGTLVANDVNALGTGDVTDDATLELNTGGD
;
A
#
# COMPACT_ATOMS: atom_id res chain seq x y z
N ASP A 1 -3.96 -12.39 17.43
CA ASP A 1 -3.68 -12.47 15.99
C ASP A 1 -2.42 -13.26 15.75
N ASN A 2 -2.43 -14.16 14.76
CA ASN A 2 -1.26 -14.95 14.39
C ASN A 2 -0.37 -14.14 13.44
N ALA A 3 0.94 -14.16 13.66
CA ALA A 3 1.93 -13.56 12.78
C ALA A 3 2.35 -14.52 11.67
N ILE A 4 2.43 -14.03 10.44
CA ILE A 4 3.07 -14.71 9.31
C ILE A 4 4.55 -14.31 9.29
N SER A 5 5.45 -15.28 9.14
CA SER A 5 6.89 -15.06 9.16
C SER A 5 7.62 -15.97 8.17
N GLY A 6 8.89 -15.67 7.88
CA GLY A 6 9.74 -16.45 6.99
C GLY A 6 9.95 -15.82 5.61
N SER A 7 10.64 -16.51 4.71
CA SER A 7 11.00 -15.97 3.40
C SER A 7 9.98 -16.22 2.29
N GLY A 8 8.81 -16.77 2.63
CA GLY A 8 7.75 -17.05 1.66
C GLY A 8 7.00 -15.79 1.23
N GLN A 9 6.37 -15.87 0.06
CA GLN A 9 5.44 -14.87 -0.44
C GLN A 9 4.04 -15.10 0.14
N VAL A 10 3.32 -14.02 0.41
CA VAL A 10 1.88 -14.05 0.67
C VAL A 10 1.14 -13.72 -0.63
N GLU A 11 0.18 -14.55 -1.02
CA GLU A 11 -0.68 -14.29 -2.18
C GLU A 11 -2.13 -14.08 -1.74
N LYS A 12 -2.72 -12.96 -2.14
CA LYS A 12 -4.15 -12.68 -2.04
C LYS A 12 -4.81 -12.94 -3.39
N SER A 13 -5.73 -13.90 -3.42
CA SER A 13 -6.54 -14.25 -4.59
C SER A 13 -8.04 -14.24 -4.26
N GLY A 14 -8.87 -14.36 -5.30
CA GLY A 14 -10.33 -14.30 -5.24
C GLY A 14 -10.89 -12.90 -4.98
N ASP A 15 -12.14 -12.68 -5.38
CA ASP A 15 -12.75 -11.34 -5.48
C ASP A 15 -13.02 -10.65 -4.12
N GLY A 16 -12.95 -11.40 -3.01
CA GLY A 16 -13.25 -10.88 -1.68
C GLY A 16 -12.18 -9.94 -1.12
N ALA A 17 -12.56 -9.22 -0.07
CA ALA A 17 -11.63 -8.44 0.75
C ALA A 17 -10.99 -9.32 1.84
N LEU A 18 -9.68 -9.16 2.05
CA LEU A 18 -8.95 -9.74 3.17
C LEU A 18 -8.28 -8.62 3.96
N THR A 19 -8.56 -8.52 5.25
CA THR A 19 -7.81 -7.62 6.14
C THR A 19 -6.68 -8.38 6.81
N LEU A 20 -5.46 -7.87 6.67
CA LEU A 20 -4.34 -8.28 7.52
C LEU A 20 -4.21 -7.28 8.66
N SER A 21 -4.21 -7.78 9.90
CA SER A 21 -4.05 -7.00 11.14
C SER A 21 -2.87 -7.44 12.01
N GLY A 22 -2.38 -8.68 11.83
CA GLY A 22 -1.26 -9.23 12.60
C GLY A 22 0.07 -8.57 12.25
N ALA A 23 0.98 -8.41 13.21
CA ALA A 23 2.35 -7.96 12.95
C ALA A 23 3.11 -9.07 12.20
N ASN A 24 3.16 -8.98 10.88
CA ASN A 24 3.80 -9.97 10.03
C ASN A 24 5.25 -9.59 9.73
N SER A 25 6.12 -10.59 9.63
CA SER A 25 7.56 -10.43 9.39
C SER A 25 8.07 -11.27 8.23
N TYR A 26 7.18 -11.67 7.32
CA TYR A 26 7.60 -12.35 6.11
C TYR A 26 8.35 -11.40 5.18
N SER A 27 9.32 -11.93 4.44
CA SER A 27 10.21 -11.13 3.58
C SER A 27 10.09 -11.45 2.10
N GLY A 28 9.31 -12.47 1.71
CA GLY A 28 9.13 -12.88 0.30
C GLY A 28 8.20 -11.97 -0.51
N GLY A 29 7.64 -10.92 0.10
CA GLY A 29 6.73 -9.99 -0.54
C GLY A 29 5.27 -10.43 -0.55
N THR A 30 4.43 -9.58 -1.14
CA THR A 30 2.98 -9.78 -1.23
C THR A 30 2.54 -9.68 -2.68
N LEU A 31 1.80 -10.67 -3.18
CA LEU A 31 1.11 -10.62 -4.47
C LEU A 31 -0.39 -10.46 -4.23
N ILE A 32 -1.01 -9.48 -4.86
CA ILE A 32 -2.47 -9.31 -4.90
C ILE A 32 -2.91 -9.60 -6.32
N SER A 33 -3.40 -10.83 -6.53
CA SER A 33 -3.87 -11.30 -7.82
C SER A 33 -5.29 -10.81 -8.12
N ASP A 34 -6.18 -10.82 -7.11
CA ASP A 34 -7.59 -10.43 -7.23
C ASP A 34 -8.18 -9.88 -5.91
N GLY A 35 -9.29 -9.16 -6.02
CA GLY A 35 -10.05 -8.61 -4.90
C GLY A 35 -9.33 -7.47 -4.18
N THR A 36 -9.53 -7.37 -2.87
CA THR A 36 -8.93 -6.30 -2.05
C THR A 36 -8.08 -6.87 -0.92
N LEU A 37 -6.85 -6.39 -0.78
CA LEU A 37 -6.06 -6.59 0.43
C LEU A 37 -6.08 -5.30 1.26
N ILE A 38 -6.59 -5.39 2.49
CA ILE A 38 -6.66 -4.25 3.41
C ILE A 38 -5.54 -4.39 4.43
N ALA A 39 -4.59 -3.45 4.41
CA ALA A 39 -3.54 -3.30 5.39
C ALA A 39 -4.02 -2.36 6.51
N GLY A 40 -4.40 -2.92 7.67
CA GLY A 40 -4.86 -2.14 8.81
C GLY A 40 -3.76 -1.54 9.68
N ARG A 41 -2.49 -1.82 9.36
CA ARG A 41 -1.27 -1.30 10.00
C ARG A 41 -0.18 -1.18 8.95
N VAL A 42 0.73 -0.22 9.11
CA VAL A 42 1.76 0.07 8.10
C VAL A 42 2.79 -1.03 7.89
N ASP A 43 3.09 -1.81 8.93
CA ASP A 43 4.07 -2.90 8.94
C ASP A 43 3.45 -4.29 8.69
N VAL A 44 2.15 -4.35 8.35
CA VAL A 44 1.42 -5.62 8.30
C VAL A 44 1.76 -6.47 7.07
N LEU A 45 2.38 -5.89 6.04
CA LEU A 45 2.73 -6.60 4.79
C LEU A 45 4.16 -7.16 4.78
N GLY A 46 4.78 -7.24 5.96
CA GLY A 46 6.16 -7.69 6.09
C GLY A 46 7.14 -6.72 5.44
N SER A 47 8.35 -7.19 5.13
CA SER A 47 9.43 -6.33 4.61
C SER A 47 9.65 -6.46 3.10
N GLY A 48 8.87 -7.29 2.41
CA GLY A 48 9.01 -7.52 0.98
C GLY A 48 8.04 -6.65 0.17
N ASP A 49 8.43 -6.35 -1.06
CA ASP A 49 7.63 -5.51 -1.96
C ASP A 49 6.24 -6.09 -2.26
N VAL A 50 5.35 -5.22 -2.72
CA VAL A 50 4.00 -5.56 -3.13
C VAL A 50 3.87 -5.53 -4.66
N THR A 51 3.38 -6.63 -5.23
CA THR A 51 2.86 -6.67 -6.59
C THR A 51 1.33 -6.64 -6.51
N ASP A 52 0.74 -5.48 -6.79
CA ASP A 52 -0.69 -5.26 -6.81
C ASP A 52 -1.23 -5.28 -8.24
N ASN A 53 -2.05 -6.30 -8.55
CA ASN A 53 -2.78 -6.39 -9.82
C ASN A 53 -4.29 -6.16 -9.63
N ALA A 54 -4.74 -5.80 -8.42
CA ALA A 54 -6.14 -5.58 -8.11
C ALA A 54 -6.32 -4.34 -7.24
N THR A 55 -6.50 -4.49 -5.92
CA THR A 55 -6.62 -3.36 -5.00
C THR A 55 -5.85 -3.60 -3.71
N LEU A 56 -4.91 -2.70 -3.43
CA LEU A 56 -4.29 -2.53 -2.12
C LEU A 56 -4.93 -1.35 -1.38
N GLU A 57 -5.64 -1.63 -0.29
CA GLU A 57 -6.17 -0.59 0.61
C GLU A 57 -5.26 -0.42 1.82
N LEU A 58 -4.68 0.76 1.97
CA LEU A 58 -3.85 1.19 3.10
C LEU A 58 -4.73 1.97 4.09
N ASN A 59 -5.32 1.25 5.05
CA ASN A 59 -6.15 1.80 6.12
C ASN A 59 -5.32 1.96 7.39
N THR A 60 -4.31 2.82 7.32
CA THR A 60 -3.30 3.02 8.38
C THR A 60 -2.63 4.38 8.20
N GLY A 61 -2.04 4.91 9.27
CA GLY A 61 -1.02 5.95 9.23
C GLY A 61 0.41 5.41 9.33
N GLY A 62 1.39 6.32 9.28
CA GLY A 62 2.82 6.01 9.38
C GLY A 62 3.55 6.08 8.03
N THR A 63 4.72 5.45 7.92
CA THR A 63 5.51 5.40 6.68
C THR A 63 5.47 4.01 6.07
N PHE A 64 4.98 3.92 4.83
CA PHE A 64 4.94 2.68 4.06
C PHE A 64 6.11 2.64 3.06
N ASP A 65 7.13 1.86 3.42
CA ASP A 65 8.43 1.82 2.72
C ASP A 65 8.50 0.78 1.58
N ASN A 66 7.63 -0.23 1.59
CA ASN A 66 7.67 -1.31 0.60
C ASN A 66 7.35 -0.73 -0.79
N ALA A 67 8.09 -1.16 -1.82
CA ALA A 67 7.77 -0.74 -3.17
C ALA A 67 6.48 -1.43 -3.65
N ILE A 68 5.64 -0.69 -4.35
CA ILE A 68 4.40 -1.18 -4.94
C ILE A 68 4.54 -1.15 -6.47
N SER A 69 4.20 -2.25 -7.11
CA SER A 69 4.26 -2.46 -8.56
C SER A 69 2.98 -3.12 -9.05
N GLY A 70 2.77 -3.17 -10.37
CA GLY A 70 1.65 -3.87 -10.99
C GLY A 70 0.56 -2.95 -11.55
N SER A 71 -0.56 -3.53 -11.98
CA SER A 71 -1.66 -2.80 -12.63
C SER A 71 -2.79 -2.38 -11.69
N GLY A 72 -2.70 -2.73 -10.41
CA GLY A 72 -3.72 -2.47 -9.41
C GLY A 72 -3.78 -1.03 -8.93
N GLN A 73 -4.85 -0.74 -8.20
CA GLN A 73 -5.12 0.55 -7.58
C GLN A 73 -4.69 0.54 -6.11
N VAL A 74 -3.96 1.58 -5.71
CA VAL A 74 -3.70 1.88 -4.30
C VAL A 74 -4.82 2.77 -3.77
N VAL A 75 -5.44 2.37 -2.65
CA VAL A 75 -6.44 3.17 -1.94
C VAL A 75 -5.87 3.58 -0.59
N LYS A 76 -5.73 4.89 -0.35
CA LYS A 76 -5.54 5.43 1.00
C LYS A 76 -6.91 5.63 1.64
N SER A 77 -7.11 4.99 2.79
CA SER A 77 -8.30 5.16 3.63
C SER A 77 -7.91 5.36 5.10
N GLY A 78 -8.89 5.55 5.97
CA GLY A 78 -8.68 5.86 7.38
C GLY A 78 -8.25 7.31 7.61
N ASP A 79 -8.46 7.79 8.83
CA ASP A 79 -8.31 9.22 9.15
C ASP A 79 -6.86 9.68 9.34
N GLU A 80 -5.92 8.74 9.45
CA GLU A 80 -4.52 9.03 9.76
C GLU A 80 -3.72 9.52 8.54
N THR A 81 -2.56 10.13 8.81
CA THR A 81 -1.57 10.49 7.80
C THR A 81 -0.69 9.29 7.44
N LEU A 82 -0.66 8.94 6.16
CA LEU A 82 0.23 7.93 5.59
C LEU A 82 1.27 8.60 4.69
N THR A 83 2.54 8.32 4.93
CA THR A 83 3.63 8.66 4.02
C THR A 83 3.93 7.46 3.13
N LEU A 84 3.85 7.66 1.83
CA LEU A 84 4.25 6.66 0.85
C LEU A 84 5.68 6.98 0.38
N SER A 85 6.65 6.16 0.78
CA SER A 85 8.10 6.38 0.58
C SER A 85 8.74 5.34 -0.34
N GLY A 86 8.08 4.22 -0.59
CA GLY A 86 8.55 3.19 -1.52
C GLY A 86 8.75 3.71 -2.96
N ALA A 87 9.68 3.08 -3.69
CA ALA A 87 9.92 3.38 -5.09
C ALA A 87 8.82 2.74 -5.96
N ASN A 88 7.71 3.43 -6.10
CA ASN A 88 6.49 2.88 -6.67
C ASN A 88 6.43 2.95 -8.19
N SER A 89 5.90 1.88 -8.80
CA SER A 89 5.78 1.72 -10.27
C SER A 89 4.42 1.17 -10.71
N TYR A 90 3.44 1.14 -9.80
CA TYR A 90 2.08 0.72 -10.12
C TYR A 90 1.41 1.69 -11.09
N THR A 91 0.51 1.16 -11.91
CA THR A 91 -0.10 1.89 -13.03
C THR A 91 -1.60 2.10 -12.90
N GLY A 92 -2.28 1.41 -11.97
CA GLY A 92 -3.73 1.52 -11.77
C GLY A 92 -4.19 2.79 -11.04
N GLY A 93 -3.25 3.62 -10.59
CA GLY A 93 -3.52 4.91 -9.95
C GLY A 93 -3.72 4.84 -8.44
N THR A 94 -3.94 6.02 -7.85
CA THR A 94 -4.11 6.20 -6.41
C THR A 94 -5.45 6.86 -6.12
N LEU A 95 -6.23 6.28 -5.21
CA LEU A 95 -7.42 6.90 -4.63
C LEU A 95 -7.13 7.31 -3.20
N ILE A 96 -7.32 8.58 -2.87
CA ILE A 96 -7.24 9.11 -1.50
C ILE A 96 -8.67 9.35 -1.03
N SER A 97 -9.24 8.35 -0.37
CA SER A 97 -10.65 8.39 0.07
C SER A 97 -10.85 9.13 1.40
N SER A 98 -9.84 9.13 2.26
CA SER A 98 -9.87 9.73 3.61
C SER A 98 -8.46 9.93 4.19
N GLY A 99 -8.36 10.83 5.16
CA GLY A 99 -7.12 11.20 5.84
C GLY A 99 -6.17 12.00 4.94
N THR A 100 -4.86 11.85 5.20
CA THR A 100 -3.80 12.50 4.42
C THR A 100 -2.88 11.46 3.81
N LEU A 101 -2.58 11.60 2.51
CA LEU A 101 -1.49 10.90 1.85
C LEU A 101 -0.34 11.89 1.65
N VAL A 102 0.84 11.57 2.17
CA VAL A 102 2.08 12.31 1.93
C VAL A 102 2.90 11.53 0.91
N ALA A 103 3.33 12.20 -0.17
CA ALA A 103 4.28 11.67 -1.13
C ALA A 103 5.57 12.50 -1.08
N ASN A 104 6.71 11.85 -0.81
CA ASN A 104 8.03 12.52 -0.73
C ASN A 104 8.54 12.96 -2.11
N ASP A 105 8.04 12.34 -3.17
CA ASP A 105 8.23 12.77 -4.55
C ASP A 105 7.06 12.26 -5.38
N VAL A 106 6.79 12.88 -6.52
CA VAL A 106 5.70 12.45 -7.42
C VAL A 106 5.85 10.99 -7.86
N ASN A 107 7.08 10.47 -7.96
CA ASN A 107 7.33 9.08 -8.30
C ASN A 107 6.85 8.09 -7.21
N ALA A 108 6.60 8.55 -5.98
CA ALA A 108 6.01 7.70 -4.94
C ALA A 108 4.54 7.37 -5.23
N LEU A 109 3.86 8.07 -6.15
CA LEU A 109 2.45 7.82 -6.48
C LEU A 109 2.26 6.87 -7.68
N GLY A 110 3.35 6.22 -8.15
CA GLY A 110 3.30 5.42 -9.36
C GLY A 110 3.11 6.28 -10.62
N THR A 111 2.56 5.68 -11.68
CA THR A 111 2.36 6.37 -12.98
C THR A 111 0.90 6.49 -13.39
N GLY A 112 -0.03 6.05 -12.55
CA GLY A 112 -1.47 6.17 -12.80
C GLY A 112 -2.03 7.52 -12.34
N ASP A 113 -3.30 7.77 -12.65
CA ASP A 113 -4.00 8.97 -12.19
C ASP A 113 -4.18 8.96 -10.66
N VAL A 114 -4.19 10.15 -10.06
CA VAL A 114 -4.50 10.35 -8.64
C VAL A 114 -5.88 10.96 -8.52
N THR A 115 -6.79 10.27 -7.83
CA THR A 115 -8.10 10.79 -7.41
C THR A 115 -8.00 11.17 -5.94
N ASP A 116 -8.06 12.47 -5.65
CA ASP A 116 -7.97 13.01 -4.28
C ASP A 116 -9.34 13.51 -3.80
N ASP A 117 -10.01 12.69 -2.97
CA ASP A 117 -11.25 13.04 -2.29
C ASP A 117 -11.00 13.52 -0.85
N ALA A 118 -9.73 13.65 -0.44
CA ALA A 118 -9.34 14.07 0.91
C ALA A 118 -8.17 15.06 0.91
N THR A 119 -6.95 14.62 1.21
CA THR A 119 -5.76 15.49 1.21
C THR A 119 -4.54 14.74 0.69
N LEU A 120 -4.03 15.21 -0.45
CA LEU A 120 -2.68 14.92 -0.91
C LEU A 120 -1.69 16.02 -0.46
N GLU A 121 -0.64 15.61 0.23
CA GLU A 121 0.51 16.45 0.55
C GLU A 121 1.74 16.00 -0.26
N LEU A 122 2.30 16.91 -1.07
CA LEU A 122 3.54 16.67 -1.79
C LEU A 122 4.70 17.29 -1.01
N ASN A 123 5.47 16.45 -0.32
CA ASN A 123 6.63 16.91 0.43
C ASN A 123 7.87 16.82 -0.46
N THR A 124 8.07 17.82 -1.32
CA THR A 124 9.28 17.92 -2.17
C THR A 124 10.50 18.42 -1.40
N GLY A 125 10.52 18.28 -0.07
CA GLY A 125 11.65 18.62 0.78
C GLY A 125 12.79 17.62 0.58
N GLY A 126 13.60 17.87 -0.44
CA GLY A 126 14.88 17.20 -0.61
C GLY A 126 15.80 17.53 0.56
N ASP A 127 16.36 16.49 1.17
CA ASP A 127 17.71 16.55 1.72
C ASP A 127 18.71 16.10 0.64
#